data_AF-A0A7Y3BVS0-F1
#
_entry.id   AF-A0A7Y3BVS0-F1
#
_cell.length_a   1.000
_cell.length_b   1.000
_cell.length_c   1.000
_cell.angle_alpha   90.00
_cell.angle_beta   90.00
_cell.angle_gamma   90.00
#
_symmetry.space_group_name_H-M   'P 1'
#
loop_
_entity.id
_entity.type
_entity.pdbx_description
1 polymer ?
#
loop_
_entity_poly.entity_id
_entity_poly.type
_entity_poly.pdbx_seq_one_letter_code
_entity_poly.pdbx_strand_id
1 'polypeptide(L)'
;MIAVIGLGPAGLDRLSPATVDRLLDERATIVVRTLDHPAAAELAARRSVLTCDDLYATFDDFDDVYNAIVDRVFEQAKPVIYAVPGSASVGERAVQLIREREDVEVLPGESFLDLVFSRVGIDPLADGLRVLDARNLPFPLILDGPVVIGQVDHALVAGDLKVRLLDQLAPETSVWVLSDLGGGEEHVSRIELSNLDQ
;
A
#
# COMPACT_ATOMS: atom_id res chain seq x y z
N MET A 1 -13.04 4.14 19.97
CA MET A 1 -12.62 3.05 19.09
C MET A 1 -11.73 3.64 18.01
N ILE A 2 -10.67 2.92 17.63
CA ILE A 2 -9.89 3.21 16.42
C ILE A 2 -10.41 2.28 15.33
N ALA A 3 -10.69 2.82 14.15
CA ALA A 3 -10.94 2.04 12.95
C ALA A 3 -9.87 2.33 11.91
N VAL A 4 -9.42 1.31 11.21
CA VAL A 4 -8.49 1.44 10.09
C VAL A 4 -9.24 1.09 8.82
N ILE A 5 -9.24 1.99 7.84
CA ILE A 5 -9.98 1.83 6.59
C ILE A 5 -9.01 1.89 5.41
N GLY A 6 -9.01 0.86 4.57
CA GLY A 6 -8.33 0.90 3.27
C GLY A 6 -9.16 1.69 2.27
N LEU A 7 -8.53 2.66 1.61
CA LEU A 7 -9.15 3.53 0.61
C LEU A 7 -9.20 2.91 -0.79
N GLY A 8 -8.59 1.74 -0.97
CA GLY A 8 -8.46 1.13 -2.29
C GLY A 8 -7.46 1.89 -3.17
N PRO A 9 -7.43 1.60 -4.47
CA PRO A 9 -6.40 2.10 -5.39
C PRO A 9 -6.65 3.52 -5.94
N ALA A 10 -7.88 4.05 -5.83
CA ALA A 10 -8.25 5.26 -6.54
C ALA A 10 -9.27 6.11 -5.76
N GLY A 11 -10.33 6.59 -6.43
CA GLY A 11 -11.32 7.52 -5.88
C GLY A 11 -12.29 6.86 -4.90
N LEU A 12 -13.12 7.69 -4.25
CA LEU A 12 -14.15 7.20 -3.30
C LEU A 12 -15.20 6.31 -3.97
N ASP A 13 -15.33 6.37 -5.30
CA ASP A 13 -16.21 5.53 -6.12
C ASP A 13 -15.81 4.04 -6.11
N ARG A 14 -14.57 3.72 -5.73
CA ARG A 14 -14.09 2.35 -5.53
C ARG A 14 -14.51 1.75 -4.19
N LEU A 15 -14.95 2.59 -3.25
CA LEU A 15 -15.36 2.15 -1.93
C LEU A 15 -16.84 1.79 -1.90
N SER A 16 -17.19 0.86 -1.01
CA SER A 16 -18.60 0.56 -0.77
C SER A 16 -19.31 1.78 -0.15
N PRO A 17 -20.61 2.01 -0.45
CA PRO A 17 -21.37 3.11 0.13
C PRO A 17 -21.29 3.17 1.66
N ALA A 18 -21.35 2.03 2.35
CA ALA A 18 -21.22 1.95 3.80
C ALA A 18 -19.87 2.44 4.32
N THR A 19 -18.79 2.21 3.56
CA THR A 19 -17.44 2.70 3.92
C THR A 19 -17.35 4.21 3.73
N VAL A 20 -17.91 4.73 2.63
CA VAL A 20 -18.00 6.17 2.37
C VAL A 20 -18.81 6.88 3.46
N ASP A 21 -19.98 6.34 3.83
CA ASP A 21 -20.82 6.89 4.90
C ASP A 21 -20.06 6.96 6.23
N ARG A 22 -19.27 5.93 6.54
CA ARG A 22 -18.43 5.89 7.73
C ARG A 22 -17.30 6.91 7.70
N LEU A 23 -16.63 7.08 6.55
CA LEU A 23 -15.61 8.11 6.35
C LEU A 23 -16.19 9.52 6.44
N LEU A 24 -17.48 9.71 6.15
CA LEU A 24 -18.18 11.00 6.24
C LEU A 24 -18.83 11.29 7.60
N ASP A 25 -18.81 10.35 8.57
CA ASP A 25 -19.38 10.56 9.90
C ASP A 25 -18.60 11.61 10.72
N GLU A 26 -19.17 12.81 10.87
CA GLU A 26 -18.55 13.95 11.56
C GLU A 26 -18.18 13.68 13.02
N ARG A 27 -18.74 12.63 13.65
CA ARG A 27 -18.41 12.27 15.03
C ARG A 27 -17.02 11.64 15.17
N ALA A 28 -16.44 11.16 14.07
CA ALA A 28 -15.11 10.57 14.06
C ALA A 28 -14.06 11.54 13.53
N THR A 29 -12.92 11.62 14.19
CA THR A 29 -11.73 12.29 13.64
C THR A 29 -11.16 11.42 12.52
N ILE A 30 -10.88 12.03 11.35
CA ILE A 30 -10.25 11.34 10.23
C ILE A 30 -8.77 11.69 10.20
N VAL A 31 -7.91 10.67 10.26
CA VAL A 31 -6.49 10.77 9.98
C VAL A 31 -6.23 10.01 8.68
N VAL A 32 -5.68 10.67 7.67
CA VAL A 32 -5.26 10.03 6.41
C VAL A 32 -3.75 9.86 6.40
N ARG A 33 -3.27 8.72 5.89
CA ARG A 33 -1.81 8.50 5.73
C ARG A 33 -1.19 9.59 4.83
N THR A 34 -1.89 9.95 3.76
CA THR A 34 -1.44 10.96 2.81
C THR A 34 -2.63 11.59 2.09
N LEU A 35 -2.52 12.87 1.72
CA LEU A 35 -3.44 13.50 0.78
C LEU A 35 -3.07 13.22 -0.69
N ASP A 36 -1.88 12.65 -0.94
CA ASP A 36 -1.46 12.15 -2.25
C ASP A 36 -2.12 10.79 -2.55
N HIS A 37 -3.45 10.79 -2.47
CA HIS A 37 -4.30 9.64 -2.80
C HIS A 37 -5.68 10.16 -3.23
N PRO A 38 -6.25 9.72 -4.37
CA PRO A 38 -7.48 10.31 -4.90
C PRO A 38 -8.65 10.30 -3.91
N ALA A 39 -8.94 9.16 -3.27
CA ALA A 39 -9.99 9.09 -2.27
C ALA A 39 -9.73 9.96 -1.02
N ALA A 40 -8.47 10.16 -0.63
CA ALA A 40 -8.14 10.99 0.53
C ALA A 40 -8.33 12.47 0.22
N ALA A 41 -7.91 12.90 -0.98
CA ALA A 41 -8.13 14.25 -1.47
C ALA A 41 -9.64 14.56 -1.64
N GLU A 42 -10.41 13.63 -2.22
CA GLU A 42 -11.86 13.77 -2.32
C GLU A 42 -12.55 13.85 -0.94
N LEU A 43 -12.07 13.08 0.04
CA LEU A 43 -12.60 13.11 1.41
C LEU A 43 -12.30 14.46 2.08
N ALA A 44 -11.08 14.97 1.93
CA ALA A 44 -10.65 16.27 2.46
C ALA A 44 -11.45 17.45 1.86
N ALA A 45 -11.92 17.31 0.62
CA ALA A 45 -12.80 18.30 -0.01
C ALA A 45 -14.22 18.32 0.58
N ARG A 46 -14.65 17.24 1.24
CA ARG A 46 -16.01 17.07 1.79
C ARG A 46 -16.07 17.31 3.30
N ARG A 47 -14.97 17.13 4.02
CA ARG A 47 -14.88 17.33 5.48
C ARG A 47 -13.44 17.55 5.94
N SER A 48 -13.29 18.01 7.18
CA SER A 48 -11.96 18.11 7.81
C SER A 48 -11.32 16.74 7.99
N VAL A 49 -10.04 16.64 7.62
CA VAL A 49 -9.17 15.50 7.83
C VAL A 49 -7.81 15.99 8.34
N LEU A 50 -7.13 15.16 9.13
CA LEU A 50 -5.74 15.34 9.51
C LEU A 50 -4.88 14.48 8.58
N THR A 51 -3.83 15.04 7.99
CA THR A 51 -2.88 14.29 7.17
C THR A 51 -1.63 13.92 7.96
N CYS A 52 -0.89 12.93 7.45
CA CYS A 52 0.43 12.56 7.92
C CYS A 52 1.56 12.98 6.95
N ASP A 53 1.25 13.74 5.89
CA ASP A 53 2.25 14.18 4.89
C ASP A 53 3.42 14.97 5.51
N ASP A 54 3.15 15.77 6.55
CA ASP A 54 4.17 16.53 7.27
C ASP A 54 5.18 15.64 8.01
N LEU A 55 4.79 14.41 8.38
CA LEU A 55 5.69 13.47 9.07
C LEU A 55 6.75 12.95 8.11
N TYR A 56 6.40 12.70 6.85
CA TYR A 56 7.36 12.29 5.81
C TYR A 56 8.38 13.38 5.48
N ALA A 57 8.06 14.66 5.73
CA ALA A 57 9.00 15.76 5.58
C ALA A 57 9.89 15.99 6.82
N THR A 58 9.52 15.41 7.96
CA THR A 58 10.16 15.65 9.27
C THR A 58 11.20 14.60 9.63
N PHE A 59 10.98 13.35 9.24
CA PHE A 59 11.84 12.22 9.59
C PHE A 59 12.58 11.69 8.37
N ASP A 60 13.84 11.29 8.56
CA ASP A 60 14.68 10.71 7.50
C ASP A 60 14.48 9.19 7.36
N ASP A 61 13.90 8.54 8.37
CA ASP A 61 13.71 7.09 8.44
C ASP A 61 12.22 6.69 8.45
N PHE A 62 11.88 5.63 7.71
CA PHE A 62 10.50 5.18 7.58
C PHE A 62 9.92 4.63 8.88
N ASP A 63 10.70 3.91 9.70
CA ASP A 63 10.22 3.40 10.99
C ASP A 63 9.89 4.55 11.94
N ASP A 64 10.69 5.62 11.94
CA ASP A 64 10.39 6.84 12.70
C ASP A 64 9.09 7.51 12.20
N VAL A 65 8.90 7.62 10.88
CA VAL A 65 7.63 8.10 10.29
C VAL A 65 6.45 7.25 10.77
N TYR A 66 6.55 5.92 10.69
CA TYR A 66 5.45 5.04 11.07
C TYR A 66 5.12 5.12 12.56
N ASN A 67 6.11 5.26 13.43
CA ASN A 67 5.89 5.48 14.86
C ASN A 67 5.20 6.83 15.12
N ALA A 68 5.62 7.90 14.44
CA ALA A 68 4.98 9.20 14.56
C ALA A 68 3.53 9.20 14.04
N ILE A 69 3.24 8.45 12.96
CA ILE A 69 1.87 8.25 12.48
C ILE A 69 1.02 7.56 13.56
N VAL A 70 1.55 6.50 14.18
CA VAL A 70 0.84 5.79 15.26
C VAL A 70 0.54 6.75 16.39
N ASP A 71 1.52 7.50 16.88
CA ASP A 71 1.33 8.45 17.96
C ASP A 71 0.26 9.51 17.61
N ARG A 72 0.31 10.06 16.39
CA ARG A 72 -0.71 11.01 15.90
C ARG A 72 -2.12 10.43 15.93
N VAL A 73 -2.31 9.16 15.55
CA VAL A 73 -3.61 8.48 15.60
C VAL A 73 -4.08 8.32 17.05
N PHE A 74 -3.19 7.93 17.95
CA PHE A 74 -3.52 7.70 19.36
C PHE A 74 -3.75 8.98 20.17
N GLU A 75 -3.19 10.12 19.74
CA GLU A 75 -3.44 11.43 20.34
C GLU A 75 -4.85 11.98 20.05
N GLN A 76 -5.56 11.45 19.05
CA GLN A 76 -6.89 11.93 18.71
C GLN A 76 -7.96 11.46 19.70
N ALA A 77 -8.93 12.34 19.96
CA ALA A 77 -10.15 11.95 20.66
C ALA A 77 -10.92 10.89 19.86
N LYS A 78 -11.35 9.83 20.54
CA LYS A 78 -12.14 8.74 19.94
C LYS A 78 -13.60 9.19 19.71
N PRO A 79 -14.28 8.71 18.65
CA PRO A 79 -13.79 7.75 17.66
C PRO A 79 -12.82 8.38 16.65
N VAL A 80 -11.82 7.59 16.22
CA VAL A 80 -10.84 8.00 15.20
C VAL A 80 -10.80 6.95 14.10
N ILE A 81 -10.72 7.42 12.86
CA ILE A 81 -10.54 6.59 11.66
C ILE A 81 -9.18 6.93 11.08
N TYR A 82 -8.31 5.93 10.97
CA TYR A 82 -7.07 6.02 10.21
C TYR A 82 -7.29 5.41 8.81
N ALA A 83 -7.22 6.23 7.78
CA ALA A 83 -7.45 5.84 6.40
C ALA A 83 -6.12 5.74 5.63
N VAL A 84 -5.92 4.62 4.94
CA VAL A 84 -4.67 4.29 4.22
C VAL A 84 -4.95 3.97 2.75
N PRO A 85 -4.04 4.30 1.82
CA PRO A 85 -4.10 3.82 0.44
C PRO A 85 -4.20 2.29 0.34
N GLY A 86 -4.89 1.80 -0.69
CA GLY A 86 -5.03 0.37 -0.92
C GLY A 86 -5.80 -0.34 0.19
N SER A 87 -5.35 -1.54 0.54
CA SER A 87 -5.97 -2.35 1.59
C SER A 87 -5.26 -2.17 2.91
N ALA A 88 -6.00 -1.82 3.97
CA ALA A 88 -5.49 -1.77 5.35
C ALA A 88 -4.87 -3.11 5.83
N SER A 89 -5.13 -4.21 5.14
CA SER A 89 -4.61 -5.54 5.46
C SER A 89 -3.29 -5.88 4.76
N VAL A 90 -2.80 -5.04 3.84
CA VAL A 90 -1.69 -5.41 2.95
C VAL A 90 -0.61 -4.33 2.97
N GLY A 91 0.60 -4.68 3.43
CA GLY A 91 1.80 -3.84 3.30
C GLY A 91 1.83 -2.56 4.14
N GLU A 92 0.84 -2.30 4.99
CA GLU A 92 0.76 -1.06 5.78
C GLU A 92 1.36 -1.21 7.18
N ARG A 93 2.62 -0.77 7.35
CA ARG A 93 3.40 -0.92 8.59
C ARG A 93 2.77 -0.20 9.79
N ALA A 94 2.29 1.03 9.60
CA ALA A 94 1.62 1.79 10.67
C ALA A 94 0.37 1.06 11.21
N VAL A 95 -0.37 0.38 10.35
CA VAL A 95 -1.55 -0.41 10.75
C VAL A 95 -1.14 -1.59 11.64
N GLN A 96 -0.04 -2.27 11.33
CA GLN A 96 0.50 -3.34 12.19
C GLN A 96 0.86 -2.80 13.58
N LEU A 97 1.59 -1.68 13.64
CA LEU A 97 2.01 -1.05 14.89
C LEU A 97 0.80 -0.58 15.74
N ILE A 98 -0.25 -0.06 15.09
CA ILE A 98 -1.50 0.30 15.79
C ILE A 98 -2.16 -0.94 16.41
N ARG A 99 -2.24 -2.05 15.66
CA ARG A 99 -2.83 -3.32 16.12
C ARG A 99 -2.05 -3.99 17.26
N GLU A 100 -0.75 -3.73 17.36
CA GLU A 100 0.07 -4.19 18.50
C GLU A 100 -0.27 -3.44 19.80
N ARG A 101 -0.75 -2.19 19.69
CA ARG A 101 -1.06 -1.34 20.85
C ARG A 101 -2.51 -1.45 21.33
N GLU A 102 -3.48 -1.58 20.43
CA GLU A 102 -4.90 -1.70 20.75
C GLU A 102 -5.63 -2.58 19.73
N ASP A 103 -6.70 -3.26 20.16
CA ASP A 103 -7.62 -3.92 19.23
C ASP A 103 -8.39 -2.87 18.42
N VAL A 104 -8.31 -2.97 17.09
CA VAL A 104 -8.90 -1.99 16.16
C VAL A 104 -9.77 -2.70 15.15
N GLU A 105 -10.82 -2.00 14.72
CA GLU A 105 -11.63 -2.50 13.62
C GLU A 105 -10.92 -2.23 12.30
N VAL A 106 -10.68 -3.28 11.50
CA VAL A 106 -10.03 -3.16 10.19
C VAL A 106 -11.07 -3.39 9.10
N LEU A 107 -11.32 -2.35 8.30
CA LEU A 107 -12.09 -2.44 7.08
C LEU A 107 -11.10 -2.47 5.92
N PRO A 108 -10.92 -3.62 5.25
CA PRO A 108 -10.02 -3.67 4.11
C PRO A 108 -10.58 -2.80 2.99
N GLY A 109 -9.67 -2.18 2.24
CA GLY A 109 -9.94 -1.69 0.90
C GLY A 109 -9.57 -2.76 -0.12
N GLU A 110 -9.89 -2.50 -1.38
CA GLU A 110 -9.38 -3.30 -2.49
C GLU A 110 -7.85 -3.25 -2.52
N SER A 111 -7.22 -4.41 -2.64
CA SER A 111 -5.77 -4.52 -2.64
C SER A 111 -5.22 -4.37 -4.05
N PHE A 112 -4.00 -3.86 -4.17
CA PHE A 112 -3.26 -3.95 -5.43
C PHE A 112 -3.12 -5.41 -5.91
N LEU A 113 -3.11 -6.38 -4.99
CA LEU A 113 -3.04 -7.80 -5.31
C LEU A 113 -4.22 -8.27 -6.17
N ASP A 114 -5.43 -7.82 -5.85
CA ASP A 114 -6.64 -8.15 -6.62
C ASP A 114 -6.49 -7.69 -8.08
N LEU A 115 -5.90 -6.50 -8.26
CA LEU A 115 -5.63 -5.92 -9.57
C LEU A 115 -4.51 -6.65 -10.32
N VAL A 116 -3.42 -7.00 -9.63
CA VAL A 116 -2.32 -7.78 -10.22
C VAL A 116 -2.85 -9.10 -10.79
N PHE A 117 -3.67 -9.83 -10.04
CA PHE A 117 -4.24 -11.10 -10.49
C PHE A 117 -5.07 -10.92 -11.74
N SER A 118 -5.93 -9.89 -11.74
CA SER A 118 -6.77 -9.57 -12.89
C SER A 118 -5.97 -9.17 -14.13
N ARG A 119 -4.87 -8.43 -13.99
CA ARG A 119 -4.14 -7.86 -15.14
C ARG A 119 -3.10 -8.81 -15.72
N VAL A 120 -2.48 -9.62 -14.87
CA VAL A 120 -1.49 -10.62 -15.30
C VAL A 120 -2.15 -11.95 -15.64
N GLY A 121 -3.37 -12.20 -15.14
CA GLY A 121 -4.10 -13.44 -15.37
C GLY A 121 -3.58 -14.59 -14.50
N ILE A 122 -3.21 -14.30 -13.25
CA ILE A 122 -2.74 -15.28 -12.26
C ILE A 122 -3.89 -15.64 -11.33
N ASP A 123 -4.09 -16.94 -11.09
CA ASP A 123 -4.96 -17.44 -10.02
C ASP A 123 -4.09 -17.95 -8.86
N PRO A 124 -4.04 -17.26 -7.70
CA PRO A 124 -3.18 -17.66 -6.60
C PRO A 124 -3.52 -19.03 -6.00
N LEU A 125 -4.74 -19.55 -6.20
CA LEU A 125 -5.12 -20.88 -5.73
C LEU A 125 -4.64 -21.99 -6.68
N ALA A 126 -4.64 -21.73 -7.98
CA ALA A 126 -4.23 -22.70 -8.99
C ALA A 126 -2.71 -22.68 -9.22
N ASP A 127 -2.13 -21.49 -9.31
CA ASP A 127 -0.74 -21.28 -9.71
C ASP A 127 0.22 -21.21 -8.51
N GLY A 128 -0.33 -21.01 -7.31
CA GLY A 128 0.43 -20.61 -6.13
C GLY A 128 0.95 -19.17 -6.26
N LEU A 129 1.28 -18.55 -5.11
CA LEU A 129 1.77 -17.18 -5.10
C LEU A 129 2.63 -16.92 -3.86
N ARG A 130 3.74 -16.20 -4.06
CA ARG A 130 4.42 -15.49 -2.98
C ARG A 130 4.28 -13.99 -3.16
N VAL A 131 4.02 -13.29 -2.06
CA VAL A 131 4.06 -11.82 -2.00
C VAL A 131 5.23 -11.43 -1.10
N LEU A 132 6.17 -10.67 -1.65
CA LEU A 132 7.39 -10.26 -0.97
C LEU A 132 7.52 -8.73 -0.94
N ASP A 133 8.28 -8.23 0.03
CA ASP A 133 8.69 -6.84 0.12
C ASP A 133 10.10 -6.71 -0.49
N ALA A 134 10.28 -5.81 -1.47
CA ALA A 134 11.57 -5.56 -2.10
C ALA A 134 12.65 -5.10 -1.10
N ARG A 135 12.25 -4.44 -0.01
CA ARG A 135 13.17 -3.92 1.02
C ARG A 135 13.62 -5.01 2.01
N ASN A 136 12.94 -6.14 2.05
CA ASN A 136 13.23 -7.23 2.97
C ASN A 136 13.10 -8.60 2.29
N LEU A 137 13.84 -8.77 1.19
CA LEU A 137 13.86 -10.04 0.46
C LEU A 137 14.52 -11.15 1.29
N PRO A 138 13.92 -12.36 1.34
CA PRO A 138 14.50 -13.49 2.06
C PRO A 138 15.82 -13.96 1.43
N PHE A 139 16.64 -14.61 2.23
CA PHE A 139 17.83 -15.33 1.77
C PHE A 139 17.81 -16.79 2.29
N PRO A 140 17.82 -17.80 1.41
CA PRO A 140 17.81 -17.69 -0.06
C PRO A 140 16.47 -17.14 -0.59
N LEU A 141 16.53 -16.37 -1.68
CA LEU A 141 15.34 -16.00 -2.44
C LEU A 141 14.95 -17.21 -3.28
N ILE A 142 13.70 -17.65 -3.19
CA ILE A 142 13.19 -18.80 -3.95
C ILE A 142 12.28 -18.26 -5.05
N LEU A 143 12.47 -18.73 -6.29
CA LEU A 143 11.76 -18.29 -7.50
C LEU A 143 11.18 -19.48 -8.30
N ASP A 144 10.57 -20.44 -7.61
CA ASP A 144 9.97 -21.67 -8.13
C ASP A 144 8.48 -21.55 -8.57
N GLY A 145 7.95 -20.33 -8.65
CA GLY A 145 6.56 -20.04 -9.02
C GLY A 145 6.28 -18.54 -9.10
N PRO A 146 5.02 -18.11 -9.30
CA PRO A 146 4.66 -16.70 -9.34
C PRO A 146 5.06 -15.97 -8.06
N VAL A 147 5.75 -14.84 -8.22
CA VAL A 147 6.14 -13.95 -7.12
C VAL A 147 5.72 -12.53 -7.47
N VAL A 148 4.98 -11.90 -6.57
CA VAL A 148 4.69 -10.47 -6.60
C VAL A 148 5.59 -9.79 -5.58
N ILE A 149 6.41 -8.85 -6.05
CA ILE A 149 7.34 -8.10 -5.20
C ILE A 149 6.82 -6.66 -5.14
N GLY A 150 6.35 -6.25 -3.97
CA GLY A 150 5.84 -4.90 -3.73
C GLY A 150 6.91 -3.96 -3.17
N GLN A 151 6.51 -2.71 -2.88
CA GLN A 151 7.37 -1.66 -2.30
C GLN A 151 8.57 -1.26 -3.18
N VAL A 152 8.44 -1.42 -4.51
CA VAL A 152 9.43 -0.97 -5.50
C VAL A 152 9.09 0.46 -5.94
N ASP A 153 9.27 1.43 -5.05
CA ASP A 153 8.76 2.79 -5.20
C ASP A 153 9.81 3.85 -5.58
N HIS A 154 11.08 3.48 -5.68
CA HIS A 154 12.14 4.36 -6.16
C HIS A 154 13.28 3.59 -6.81
N ALA A 155 14.06 4.29 -7.64
CA ALA A 155 15.10 3.69 -8.48
C ALA A 155 16.15 2.89 -7.71
N LEU A 156 16.50 3.30 -6.47
CA LEU A 156 17.45 2.56 -5.65
C LEU A 156 16.93 1.17 -5.27
N VAL A 157 15.68 1.07 -4.80
CA VAL A 157 15.06 -0.23 -4.49
C VAL A 157 14.89 -1.08 -5.75
N ALA A 158 14.54 -0.49 -6.89
CA ALA A 158 14.47 -1.21 -8.16
C ALA A 158 15.84 -1.77 -8.59
N GLY A 159 16.91 -0.98 -8.42
CA GLY A 159 18.28 -1.39 -8.68
C GLY A 159 18.75 -2.53 -7.77
N ASP A 160 18.52 -2.42 -6.46
CA ASP A 160 18.85 -3.46 -5.50
C ASP A 160 18.08 -4.76 -5.79
N LEU A 161 16.78 -4.65 -6.07
CA LEU A 161 15.95 -5.78 -6.48
C LEU A 161 16.47 -6.43 -7.77
N LYS A 162 16.83 -5.63 -8.78
CA LYS A 162 17.38 -6.12 -10.04
C LYS A 162 18.64 -6.96 -9.81
N VAL A 163 19.58 -6.45 -9.02
CA VAL A 163 20.81 -7.18 -8.68
C VAL A 163 20.48 -8.51 -8.02
N ARG A 164 19.57 -8.51 -7.04
CA ARG A 164 19.15 -9.74 -6.32
C ARG A 164 18.46 -10.77 -7.21
N LEU A 165 17.72 -10.33 -8.22
CA LEU A 165 17.07 -11.22 -9.19
C LEU A 165 18.07 -11.78 -10.22
N LEU A 166 19.05 -10.98 -10.66
CA LEU A 166 20.09 -11.39 -11.61
C LEU A 166 21.03 -12.48 -11.05
N ASP A 167 21.08 -12.68 -9.73
CA ASP A 167 21.78 -13.81 -9.12
C ASP A 167 21.17 -15.17 -9.51
N GLN A 168 19.91 -15.19 -9.98
CA GLN A 168 19.16 -16.42 -10.29
C GLN A 168 18.50 -16.41 -11.68
N LEU A 169 18.25 -15.24 -12.25
CA LEU A 169 17.54 -15.06 -13.52
C LEU A 169 18.45 -14.42 -14.58
N ALA A 170 18.24 -14.78 -15.84
CA ALA A 170 18.95 -14.15 -16.95
C ALA A 170 18.51 -12.68 -17.13
N PRO A 171 19.38 -11.77 -17.60
CA PRO A 171 19.04 -10.37 -17.85
C PRO A 171 17.83 -10.16 -18.77
N GLU A 172 17.65 -11.05 -19.74
CA GLU A 172 16.58 -11.01 -20.74
C GLU A 172 15.26 -11.61 -20.21
N THR A 173 15.23 -12.05 -18.94
CA THR A 173 14.01 -12.60 -18.33
C THR A 173 12.91 -11.55 -18.35
N SER A 174 11.78 -11.89 -18.98
CA SER A 174 10.63 -10.98 -19.04
C SER A 174 9.91 -10.93 -17.70
N VAL A 175 9.85 -9.73 -17.11
CA VAL A 175 9.13 -9.44 -15.87
C VAL A 175 7.98 -8.48 -16.14
N TRP A 176 6.93 -8.55 -15.32
CA TRP A 176 5.84 -7.58 -15.33
C TRP A 176 6.17 -6.42 -14.40
N VAL A 177 5.96 -5.20 -14.87
CA VAL A 177 5.97 -3.99 -14.04
C VAL A 177 4.56 -3.40 -14.09
N LEU A 178 4.01 -3.16 -12.90
CA LEU A 178 2.68 -2.62 -12.70
C LEU A 178 2.76 -1.41 -11.77
N SER A 179 2.25 -0.27 -12.21
CA SER A 179 2.12 0.94 -11.39
C SER A 179 0.73 1.54 -11.53
N ASP A 180 0.33 2.32 -10.52
CA ASP A 180 -0.92 3.10 -10.52
C ASP A 180 -2.18 2.29 -10.84
N LEU A 181 -2.15 1.00 -10.49
CA LEU A 181 -3.23 0.04 -10.79
C LEU A 181 -4.56 0.54 -10.26
N GLY A 182 -5.59 0.51 -11.09
CA GLY A 182 -6.94 0.96 -10.75
C GLY A 182 -7.13 2.48 -10.77
N GLY A 183 -6.06 3.26 -11.00
CA GLY A 183 -6.08 4.70 -11.19
C GLY A 183 -6.14 5.12 -12.67
N GLY A 184 -6.15 6.43 -12.92
CA GLY A 184 -6.17 7.00 -14.27
C GLY A 184 -4.86 6.85 -15.05
N GLU A 185 -3.74 6.71 -14.35
CA GLU A 185 -2.39 6.57 -14.89
C GLU A 185 -1.90 5.11 -14.87
N GLU A 186 -2.82 4.15 -14.82
CA GLU A 186 -2.50 2.72 -14.74
C GLU A 186 -1.49 2.30 -15.82
N HIS A 187 -0.37 1.72 -15.39
CA HIS A 187 0.65 1.18 -16.26
C HIS A 187 0.84 -0.31 -16.01
N VAL A 188 0.73 -1.11 -17.06
CA VAL A 188 1.00 -2.55 -17.03
C VAL A 188 1.84 -2.91 -18.24
N SER A 189 3.09 -3.30 -18.02
CA SER A 189 4.02 -3.60 -19.09
C SER A 189 4.90 -4.80 -18.78
N ARG A 190 5.48 -5.38 -19.84
CA ARG A 190 6.54 -6.37 -19.75
C ARG A 190 7.84 -5.74 -20.18
N ILE A 191 8.86 -5.91 -19.36
CA ILE A 191 10.22 -5.46 -19.63
C ILE A 191 11.21 -6.61 -19.45
N GLU A 192 12.42 -6.43 -19.97
CA GLU A 192 13.56 -7.27 -19.60
C GLU A 192 14.04 -6.88 -18.19
N LEU A 193 14.43 -7.86 -17.38
CA LEU A 193 14.94 -7.65 -16.03
C LEU A 193 16.10 -6.65 -15.98
N SER A 194 16.94 -6.60 -17.02
CA SER A 194 18.02 -5.61 -17.14
C SER A 194 17.57 -4.15 -17.07
N ASN A 195 16.31 -3.88 -17.41
CA ASN A 195 15.71 -2.55 -17.49
C ASN A 195 14.83 -2.21 -16.28
N LEU A 196 14.81 -3.02 -15.22
CA LEU A 196 13.91 -2.86 -14.07
C LEU A 196 14.08 -1.52 -13.32
N ASP A 197 15.27 -0.93 -13.36
CA ASP A 197 15.65 0.31 -12.68
C ASP A 197 15.72 1.53 -13.62
N GLN A 198 15.20 1.41 -14.84
CA GLN A 198 15.19 2.48 -15.85
C GLN A 198 13.87 3.25 -15.88
#